data_AF-E2B761-F1
#
_entry.id   AF-E2B761-F1
#
_cell.length_a   1.000
_cell.length_b   1.000
_cell.length_c   1.000
_cell.angle_alpha   90.00
_cell.angle_beta   90.00
_cell.angle_gamma   90.00
#
_symmetry.space_group_name_H-M   'P 1'
#
loop_
_entity.id
_entity.type
_entity.pdbx_description
1 polymer ?
#
loop_
_entity_poly.entity_id
_entity_poly.type
_entity_poly.pdbx_seq_one_letter_code
_entity_poly.pdbx_strand_id
1 'polypeptide(L)'
;MGDIISSAVIGIINESNVMLEEDLILFDDNDNEGVYEECPDDPTTDETYDPSDAAQILKDYIPLEYKTKIVALAEAHPHWNLKTLQEMGGGRLKRKDSLILWKT
;
A
#
# COMPACT_ATOMS: atom_id res chain seq x y z
N MET A 1 -5.49 -38.81 -14.89
CA MET A 1 -4.83 -37.50 -15.11
C MET A 1 -5.68 -36.34 -14.59
N GLY A 2 -7.02 -36.39 -14.72
CA GLY A 2 -7.93 -35.40 -14.10
C GLY A 2 -7.91 -35.37 -12.56
N ASP A 3 -7.60 -36.49 -11.90
CA ASP A 3 -7.57 -36.57 -10.43
C ASP A 3 -6.47 -35.70 -9.79
N ILE A 4 -5.37 -35.48 -10.51
CA ILE A 4 -4.24 -34.65 -10.05
C ILE A 4 -4.63 -33.17 -10.11
N ILE A 5 -5.33 -32.77 -11.16
CA ILE A 5 -5.83 -31.39 -11.31
C ILE A 5 -6.90 -31.12 -10.23
N SER A 6 -7.80 -32.09 -10.01
CA SER A 6 -8.86 -31.98 -8.99
C SER A 6 -8.28 -31.82 -7.57
N SER A 7 -7.29 -32.63 -7.21
CA SER A 7 -6.64 -32.56 -5.89
C SER A 7 -5.83 -31.28 -5.70
N ALA A 8 -5.15 -30.79 -6.75
CA ALA A 8 -4.45 -29.51 -6.70
C ALA A 8 -5.40 -28.32 -6.52
N VAL A 9 -6.54 -28.30 -7.23
CA VAL A 9 -7.56 -27.25 -7.10
C VAL A 9 -8.18 -27.25 -5.71
N ILE A 10 -8.47 -28.43 -5.15
CA ILE A 10 -8.99 -28.55 -3.78
C ILE A 10 -7.98 -28.02 -2.76
N GLY A 11 -6.67 -28.28 -2.95
CA GLY A 11 -5.62 -27.73 -2.10
C GLY A 11 -5.60 -26.20 -2.08
N ILE A 12 -5.66 -25.58 -3.27
CA ILE A 12 -5.68 -24.11 -3.41
C ILE A 12 -6.91 -23.50 -2.73
N ILE A 13 -8.10 -24.11 -2.90
CA ILE A 13 -9.33 -23.64 -2.24
C ILE A 13 -9.22 -23.75 -0.71
N ASN A 14 -8.63 -24.83 -0.21
CA ASN A 14 -8.50 -25.06 1.23
C ASN A 14 -7.44 -24.16 1.89
N GLU A 15 -6.45 -23.69 1.13
CA GLU A 15 -5.44 -22.73 1.56
C GLU A 15 -5.85 -21.27 1.28
N SER A 16 -6.91 -21.03 0.51
CA SER A 16 -7.42 -19.69 0.24
C SER A 16 -8.22 -19.17 1.42
N ASN A 17 -7.73 -18.08 2.03
CA ASN A 17 -8.50 -17.35 3.02
C ASN A 17 -9.49 -16.43 2.29
N VAL A 18 -10.76 -16.82 2.25
CA VAL A 18 -11.84 -16.00 1.68
C VAL A 18 -12.20 -14.91 2.68
N MET A 19 -11.61 -13.73 2.50
CA MET A 19 -12.00 -12.52 3.22
C MET A 19 -13.38 -12.09 2.68
N LEU A 20 -14.38 -12.03 3.56
CA LEU A 20 -15.70 -11.48 3.20
C LEU A 20 -15.56 -9.97 3.02
N GLU A 21 -16.28 -9.39 2.05
CA GLU A 21 -16.25 -7.95 1.78
C GLU A 21 -16.57 -7.08 3.00
N GLU A 22 -17.20 -7.64 4.03
CA GLU A 22 -17.57 -6.94 5.27
C GLU A 22 -16.38 -6.71 6.24
N ASP A 23 -15.23 -7.34 6.00
CA ASP A 23 -13.95 -7.02 6.67
C ASP A 23 -13.11 -5.97 5.91
N LEU A 24 -13.58 -5.51 4.73
CA LEU A 24 -13.12 -4.22 4.23
C LEU A 24 -13.68 -3.16 5.17
N ILE A 25 -12.77 -2.50 5.88
CA ILE A 25 -13.08 -1.31 6.65
C ILE A 25 -13.71 -0.31 5.69
N LEU A 26 -15.05 -0.27 5.64
CA LEU A 26 -15.78 0.91 5.24
C LEU A 26 -15.51 1.88 6.38
N PHE A 27 -14.46 2.68 6.22
CA PHE A 27 -14.41 3.93 6.94
C PHE A 27 -15.74 4.61 6.62
N ASP A 28 -16.48 5.00 7.66
CA ASP A 28 -17.40 6.12 7.52
C ASP A 28 -16.48 7.31 7.22
N ASP A 29 -16.04 7.38 5.96
CA ASP A 29 -15.55 8.58 5.35
C ASP A 29 -16.77 9.48 5.46
N ASN A 30 -16.85 10.23 6.55
CA ASN A 30 -17.65 11.43 6.61
C ASN A 30 -17.21 12.20 5.39
N ASP A 31 -18.00 12.03 4.33
CA ASP A 31 -17.76 12.51 2.99
C ASP A 31 -17.82 14.02 3.15
N ASN A 32 -16.68 14.59 3.51
CA ASN A 32 -16.45 16.00 3.36
C ASN A 32 -16.31 16.13 1.87
N GLU A 33 -17.47 16.16 1.21
CA GLU A 33 -17.74 16.59 -0.15
C GLU A 33 -17.33 18.07 -0.20
N GLY A 34 -16.05 18.33 0.04
CA GLY A 34 -15.42 19.59 -0.26
C GLY A 34 -15.60 19.71 -1.76
N VAL A 35 -16.55 20.58 -2.15
CA VAL A 35 -16.94 20.91 -3.52
C VAL A 35 -15.89 20.41 -4.50
N TYR A 36 -16.12 19.25 -5.10
CA TYR A 36 -15.21 18.75 -6.11
C TYR A 36 -15.14 19.82 -7.19
N GLU A 37 -13.95 20.37 -7.41
CA GLU A 37 -13.75 21.28 -8.51
C GLU A 37 -14.04 20.49 -9.78
N GLU A 38 -15.08 20.89 -10.52
CA GLU A 38 -15.47 20.24 -11.77
C GLU A 38 -14.22 20.20 -12.65
N CYS A 39 -13.66 19.00 -12.83
CA CYS A 39 -12.51 18.81 -13.70
C CYS A 39 -13.08 18.87 -15.12
N PRO A 40 -12.89 19.97 -15.88
CA PRO A 40 -13.37 19.99 -17.24
C PRO A 40 -12.65 18.87 -17.97
N ASP A 41 -13.41 18.00 -18.64
CA ASP A 41 -12.86 17.02 -19.57
C ASP A 41 -12.12 17.81 -20.66
N ASP A 42 -10.84 18.09 -20.42
CA ASP A 42 -9.96 18.71 -21.39
C ASP A 42 -9.59 17.63 -22.39
N PRO A 43 -10.07 17.67 -23.65
CA PRO A 43 -9.77 16.65 -24.64
C PRO A 43 -8.26 16.57 -24.96
N THR A 44 -7.43 17.49 -24.44
CA THR A 44 -5.98 17.48 -24.61
C THR A 44 -5.22 16.70 -23.53
N THR A 45 -5.83 16.34 -22.39
CA THR A 45 -5.12 15.58 -21.35
C THR A 45 -4.74 14.17 -21.81
N ASP A 46 -5.58 13.54 -22.64
CA ASP A 46 -5.30 12.22 -23.22
C ASP A 46 -4.16 12.28 -24.26
N GLU A 47 -3.98 13.40 -24.97
CA GLU A 47 -2.88 13.57 -25.94
C GLU A 47 -1.51 13.70 -25.25
N THR A 48 -1.50 14.13 -23.99
CA THR A 48 -0.28 14.29 -23.17
C THR A 48 0.00 13.12 -22.23
N TYR A 49 -0.90 12.13 -22.16
CA TYR A 49 -0.71 10.96 -21.31
C TYR A 49 0.40 10.05 -21.88
N ASP A 50 1.58 10.08 -21.26
CA ASP A 50 2.65 9.12 -21.54
C ASP A 50 2.61 7.97 -20.52
N PRO A 51 2.29 6.73 -20.91
CA PRO A 51 2.32 5.58 -20.01
C PRO A 51 3.72 5.29 -19.43
N SER A 52 4.78 5.86 -20.01
CA SER A 52 6.14 5.90 -19.45
C SER A 52 6.21 6.58 -18.08
N ASP A 53 5.39 7.62 -17.85
CA ASP A 53 5.40 8.36 -16.58
C ASP A 53 4.90 7.48 -15.44
N ALA A 54 3.96 6.57 -15.70
CA ALA A 54 3.53 5.56 -14.73
C ALA A 54 4.68 4.63 -14.30
N ALA A 55 5.67 4.37 -15.17
CA ALA A 55 6.85 3.59 -14.83
C ALA A 55 7.83 4.32 -13.90
N GLN A 56 7.81 5.66 -13.87
CA GLN A 56 8.61 6.45 -12.92
C GLN A 56 8.01 6.39 -11.51
N ILE A 57 6.68 6.42 -11.39
CA ILE A 57 5.94 6.34 -10.11
C ILE A 57 6.29 5.05 -9.34
N LEU A 58 6.54 3.95 -10.06
CA LEU A 58 6.92 2.66 -9.47
C LEU A 58 8.28 2.69 -8.74
N LYS A 59 9.21 3.60 -9.10
CA LYS A 59 10.54 3.65 -8.47
C LYS A 59 10.50 4.20 -7.04
N ASP A 60 9.60 5.13 -6.76
CA ASP A 60 9.45 5.74 -5.44
C ASP A 60 8.36 5.06 -4.60
N TYR A 61 7.72 4.01 -5.11
CA TYR A 61 6.72 3.26 -4.38
C TYR A 61 7.32 2.55 -3.16
N ILE A 62 6.76 2.84 -1.99
CA ILE A 62 7.05 2.15 -0.73
C ILE A 62 5.81 1.32 -0.37
N PRO A 63 5.89 -0.01 -0.40
CA PRO A 63 4.77 -0.88 -0.06
C PRO A 63 4.21 -0.63 1.34
N LEU A 64 2.90 -0.80 1.52
CA LEU A 64 2.25 -0.61 2.82
C LEU A 64 2.84 -1.53 3.90
N GLU A 65 3.04 -2.82 3.59
CA GLU A 65 3.66 -3.78 4.52
C GLU A 65 5.03 -3.33 5.03
N TYR A 66 5.81 -2.67 4.17
CA TYR A 66 7.09 -2.12 4.55
C TYR A 66 6.90 -1.02 5.60
N LYS A 67 5.99 -0.08 5.35
CA LYS A 67 5.66 1.01 6.29
C LYS A 67 5.21 0.45 7.63
N THR A 68 4.29 -0.51 7.64
CA THR A 68 3.78 -1.15 8.87
C THR A 68 4.90 -1.82 9.67
N LYS A 69 5.79 -2.57 9.02
CA LYS A 69 6.93 -3.22 9.68
C LYS A 69 7.87 -2.21 10.34
N ILE A 70 8.19 -1.12 9.64
CA ILE A 70 9.11 -0.10 10.16
C ILE A 70 8.46 0.73 11.29
N VAL A 71 7.17 1.03 11.19
CA VAL A 71 6.41 1.67 12.28
C VAL A 71 6.41 0.77 13.52
N ALA A 72 6.06 -0.51 13.38
CA ALA A 72 6.06 -1.45 14.51
C ALA A 72 7.46 -1.59 15.14
N LEU A 73 8.52 -1.62 14.33
CA LEU A 73 9.90 -1.66 14.80
C LEU A 73 10.28 -0.40 15.60
N ALA A 74 9.85 0.77 15.12
CA ALA A 74 10.11 2.04 15.80
C ALA A 74 9.30 2.17 17.11
N GLU A 75 8.09 1.63 17.16
CA GLU A 75 7.26 1.59 18.38
C GLU A 75 7.82 0.63 19.43
N ALA A 76 8.34 -0.52 19.01
CA ALA A 76 9.04 -1.45 19.91
C ALA A 76 10.35 -0.87 20.48
N HIS A 77 10.97 0.07 19.75
CA HIS A 77 12.26 0.66 20.13
C HIS A 77 12.26 2.20 20.00
N PRO A 78 11.54 2.93 20.89
CA PRO A 78 11.33 4.37 20.76
C PRO A 78 12.63 5.19 20.85
N HIS A 79 13.65 4.65 21.53
CA HIS A 79 14.96 5.28 21.69
C HIS A 79 15.89 5.11 20.48
N TRP A 80 15.51 4.31 19.47
CA TRP A 80 16.33 4.15 18.27
C TRP A 80 16.33 5.43 17.43
N ASN A 81 17.52 5.76 16.94
CA ASN A 81 17.71 6.86 16.00
C ASN A 81 17.44 6.38 14.57
N LEU A 82 17.32 7.34 13.65
CA LEU A 82 17.03 7.05 12.24
C LEU A 82 18.04 6.07 11.61
N LYS A 83 19.33 6.23 11.92
CA LYS A 83 20.40 5.39 11.38
C LYS A 83 20.22 3.94 11.82
N THR A 84 19.94 3.70 13.10
CA THR A 84 19.67 2.36 13.64
C THR A 84 18.42 1.75 13.00
N LEU A 85 17.35 2.52 12.83
CA LEU A 85 16.15 2.04 12.13
C LEU A 85 16.45 1.68 10.67
N GLN A 86 17.27 2.47 9.98
CA GLN A 86 17.71 2.20 8.60
C GLN A 86 18.54 0.91 8.50
N GLU A 87 19.47 0.71 9.42
CA GLU A 87 20.32 -0.49 9.52
C GLU A 87 19.48 -1.76 9.80
N MET A 88 18.39 -1.64 10.54
CA MET A 88 17.51 -2.75 10.92
C MET A 88 16.40 -3.06 9.90
N GLY A 89 16.46 -2.48 8.69
CA GLY A 89 15.52 -2.74 7.59
C GLY A 89 14.77 -1.50 7.10
N GLY A 90 14.88 -0.38 7.81
CA GLY A 90 14.29 0.92 7.48
C GLY A 90 15.01 1.69 6.40
N GLY A 91 15.79 1.07 5.51
CA GLY A 91 16.64 1.77 4.54
C GLY A 91 15.90 2.77 3.62
N ARG A 92 14.58 2.61 3.41
CA ARG A 92 13.75 3.56 2.63
C ARG A 92 13.16 4.70 3.50
N LEU A 93 13.29 4.63 4.82
CA LEU A 93 12.87 5.68 5.75
C LEU A 93 13.87 6.84 5.70
N LYS A 94 13.53 7.94 5.01
CA LYS A 94 14.41 9.11 4.88
C LYS A 94 14.41 10.02 6.11
N ARG A 95 13.31 10.05 6.88
CA ARG A 95 13.11 10.91 8.05
C ARG A 95 12.32 10.19 9.13
N LYS A 96 12.60 10.50 10.40
CA LYS A 96 11.87 9.90 11.54
C LYS A 96 10.42 10.38 11.61
N ASP A 97 10.16 11.63 11.20
CA ASP A 97 8.80 12.21 11.16
C ASP A 97 7.87 11.48 10.18
N SER A 98 8.42 10.82 9.15
CA SER A 98 7.65 10.01 8.21
C SER A 98 6.94 8.84 8.88
N LEU A 99 7.41 8.40 10.07
CA LEU A 99 6.73 7.35 10.84
C LEU A 99 5.34 7.77 11.31
N ILE A 100 5.12 9.07 11.55
CA ILE A 100 3.80 9.60 11.94
C ILE A 100 2.82 9.44 10.77
N LEU A 101 3.27 9.79 9.56
CA LEU A 101 2.50 9.65 8.32
C LEU A 101 2.26 8.19 7.92
N TRP A 102 3.10 7.27 8.37
CA TRP A 102 2.99 5.84 8.04
C TRP A 102 2.13 5.06 9.03
N LYS A 103 1.78 5.67 10.16
CA LYS A 103 0.89 5.10 11.18
C LYS A 103 -0.58 5.41 10.91
N THR A 104 -0.84 6.40 10.07
CA THR A 104 -2.18 6.80 9.61
C THR A 104 -2.67 5.79 8.58
#